data_AF-A0A496XEX7-F1
#
_entry.id   AF-A0A496XEX7-F1
#
_cell.length_a   1.000
_cell.length_b   1.000
_cell.length_c   1.000
_cell.angle_alpha   90.00
_cell.angle_beta   90.00
_cell.angle_gamma   90.00
#
_symmetry.space_group_name_H-M   'P 1'
#
loop_
_entity.id
_entity.type
_entity.pdbx_description
1 polymer ?
#
loop_
_entity_poly.entity_id
_entity_poly.type
_entity_poly.pdbx_seq_one_letter_code
_entity_poly.pdbx_strand_id
1 'polypeptide(L)'
;MIFDFLQKMRNHWLALLQVHLIFVLLGVAILGPLSGILLQFAVELSGNPAVVDQDIARLLLSPLGVAFTVLLLSVFLAISAMEMGALLVVMVAAEYSLKCTPAQVSWYS
;
A
#
# COMPACT_ATOMS: atom_id res chain seq x y z
N MET A 1 8.39 -26.47 0.05
CA MET A 1 7.28 -25.51 0.29
C MET A 1 7.77 -24.06 0.35
N ILE A 2 8.57 -23.65 1.35
CA ILE A 2 9.03 -22.24 1.45
C ILE A 2 10.06 -21.86 0.38
N PHE A 3 10.98 -22.77 0.04
CA PHE A 3 11.98 -22.55 -1.01
C PHE A 3 11.35 -22.39 -2.40
N ASP A 4 10.32 -23.18 -2.70
CA ASP A 4 9.59 -23.11 -3.97
C ASP A 4 8.85 -21.77 -4.11
N PHE A 5 8.32 -21.26 -3.00
CA PHE A 5 7.68 -19.95 -2.94
C PHE A 5 8.68 -18.82 -3.18
N LEU A 6 9.83 -18.84 -2.50
CA LEU A 6 10.89 -17.84 -2.70
C LEU A 6 11.45 -17.86 -4.13
N GLN A 7 11.57 -19.06 -4.74
CA GLN A 7 11.97 -19.21 -6.13
C GLN A 7 10.95 -18.54 -7.08
N LYS A 8 9.65 -18.76 -6.84
CA LYS A 8 8.57 -18.14 -7.64
C LYS A 8 8.56 -16.62 -7.50
N MET A 9 8.71 -16.10 -6.28
CA MET A 9 8.86 -14.67 -6.03
C MET A 9 10.06 -14.09 -6.75
N ARG A 10 11.22 -14.77 -6.66
CA ARG A 10 12.43 -14.35 -7.37
C ARG A 10 12.23 -14.34 -8.89
N ASN A 11 11.49 -15.29 -9.45
CA ASN A 11 11.23 -15.33 -10.89
C ASN A 11 10.27 -14.21 -11.36
N HIS A 12 9.40 -13.71 -10.47
CA HIS A 12 8.42 -12.66 -10.77
C HIS A 12 8.69 -11.34 -10.03
N TRP A 13 9.92 -11.14 -9.57
CA TRP A 13 10.28 -10.04 -8.68
C TRP A 13 10.03 -8.66 -9.29
N LEU A 14 10.24 -8.51 -10.62
CA LEU A 14 9.95 -7.26 -11.33
C LEU A 14 8.45 -6.94 -11.34
N ALA A 15 7.60 -7.94 -11.57
CA ALA A 15 6.15 -7.75 -11.55
C ALA A 15 5.65 -7.41 -10.14
N LEU A 16 6.19 -8.08 -9.12
CA LEU A 16 5.91 -7.77 -7.71
C LEU A 16 6.35 -6.35 -7.34
N LEU A 17 7.56 -5.95 -7.77
CA LEU A 17 8.10 -4.61 -7.52
C LEU A 17 7.28 -3.53 -8.23
N GLN A 18 6.84 -3.76 -9.46
CA GLN A 18 5.99 -2.83 -10.20
C GLN A 18 4.67 -2.60 -9.49
N VAL A 19 4.00 -3.67 -9.05
CA VAL A 19 2.75 -3.56 -8.28
C VAL A 19 3.00 -2.77 -7.00
N HIS A 20 4.01 -3.13 -6.21
CA HIS A 20 4.36 -2.41 -4.98
C HIS A 20 4.61 -0.92 -5.25
N LEU A 21 5.41 -0.58 -6.27
CA LEU A 21 5.75 0.79 -6.60
C LEU A 21 4.53 1.61 -7.03
N ILE A 22 3.60 1.02 -7.78
CA ILE A 22 2.32 1.67 -8.15
C ILE A 22 1.52 2.03 -6.90
N PHE A 23 1.39 1.10 -5.95
CA PHE A 23 0.66 1.34 -4.70
C PHE A 23 1.37 2.33 -3.78
N VAL A 24 2.70 2.31 -3.70
CA VAL A 24 3.48 3.32 -2.98
C VAL A 24 3.28 4.71 -3.58
N LEU A 25 3.38 4.84 -4.91
CA LEU A 25 3.16 6.11 -5.59
C LEU A 25 1.72 6.60 -5.42
N LEU A 26 0.73 5.71 -5.49
CA LEU A 26 -0.67 6.03 -5.21
C LEU A 26 -0.85 6.51 -3.76
N GLY A 27 -0.24 5.81 -2.81
CA GLY A 27 -0.21 6.17 -1.40
C GLY A 27 0.37 7.57 -1.18
N VAL A 28 1.54 7.87 -1.75
CA VAL A 28 2.18 9.19 -1.65
C VAL A 28 1.34 10.27 -2.33
N ALA A 29 0.79 10.00 -3.51
CA ALA A 29 -0.02 10.95 -4.27
C ALA A 29 -1.33 11.34 -3.56
N ILE A 30 -1.88 10.44 -2.74
CA ILE A 30 -3.13 10.68 -1.99
C ILE A 30 -2.85 11.14 -0.56
N LEU A 31 -2.03 10.40 0.20
CA LEU A 31 -1.76 10.70 1.60
C LEU A 31 -0.91 11.96 1.76
N GLY A 32 0.04 12.21 0.85
CA GLY A 32 0.88 13.42 0.87
C GLY A 32 0.07 14.72 0.95
N PRO A 33 -0.82 15.02 -0.02
CA PRO A 33 -1.63 16.23 0.05
C PRO A 33 -2.61 16.24 1.22
N LEU A 34 -3.19 15.09 1.60
CA LEU A 34 -4.08 15.02 2.77
C LEU A 34 -3.34 15.35 4.08
N SER A 35 -2.11 14.85 4.25
CA SER A 35 -1.25 15.20 5.39
C SER A 35 -0.80 16.66 5.35
N GLY A 36 -0.53 17.21 4.16
CA GLY A 36 -0.21 18.64 3.99
C GLY A 36 -1.37 19.54 4.42
N ILE A 37 -2.60 19.21 4.03
CA ILE A 37 -3.81 19.92 4.45
C ILE A 37 -3.97 19.85 5.98
N LEU A 38 -3.75 18.68 6.58
CA LEU A 38 -3.81 18.51 8.03
C LEU A 38 -2.77 19.38 8.75
N LEU A 39 -1.54 19.44 8.24
CA LEU A 39 -0.49 20.29 8.79
C LEU A 39 -0.83 21.78 8.65
N GLN A 40 -1.41 22.19 7.52
CA GLN A 40 -1.85 23.56 7.32
C GLN A 40 -2.93 23.95 8.33
N PHE A 41 -3.91 23.08 8.60
CA PHE A 41 -4.87 23.30 9.68
C PHE A 41 -4.19 23.42 11.05
N ALA A 42 -3.15 22.63 11.32
CA ALA A 42 -2.38 22.73 12.56
C ALA A 42 -1.71 24.11 12.72
N VAL A 43 -1.11 24.63 11.64
CA VAL A 43 -0.51 25.97 11.60
C VAL A 43 -1.56 27.03 11.90
N GLU A 44 -2.69 27.00 11.18
CA GLU A 44 -3.78 27.96 11.32
C GLU A 44 -4.38 27.98 12.74
N LEU A 45 -4.55 26.80 13.36
CA LEU A 45 -5.03 26.69 14.74
C LEU A 45 -4.00 27.13 15.78
N SER A 46 -2.70 26.97 15.52
CA SER A 46 -1.65 27.34 16.49
C SER A 46 -1.47 28.84 16.63
N GLY A 47 -1.86 29.63 15.60
CA GLY A 47 -1.60 31.06 15.53
C GLY A 47 -0.12 31.44 15.45
N ASN A 48 0.78 30.46 15.34
CA ASN A 48 2.21 30.65 15.24
C ASN A 48 2.72 30.20 13.86
N PRO A 49 3.78 30.84 13.34
CA PRO A 49 4.40 30.43 12.07
C PRO A 49 5.10 29.06 12.16
N ALA A 50 5.32 28.55 13.37
CA ALA A 50 5.86 27.22 13.62
C ALA A 50 4.92 26.45 14.55
N VAL A 51 4.47 25.27 14.10
CA VAL A 51 3.70 24.34 14.93
C VAL A 51 4.65 23.68 15.91
N VAL A 52 4.39 23.83 17.20
CA VAL A 52 5.12 23.11 18.25
C VAL A 52 4.44 21.77 18.54
N ASP A 53 5.19 20.78 19.04
CA ASP A 53 4.68 19.41 19.24
C ASP A 53 3.37 19.34 20.04
N GLN A 54 3.20 20.23 21.03
CA GLN A 54 1.98 20.34 21.83
C GLN A 54 0.73 20.75 21.02
N ASP A 55 0.90 21.55 19.96
CA ASP A 55 -0.20 21.99 19.11
C ASP A 55 -0.61 20.87 18.14
N ILE A 56 0.35 20.09 17.65
CA ILE A 56 0.08 18.87 16.90
C ILE A 56 -0.70 17.88 17.77
N ALA A 57 -0.26 17.65 19.00
CA ALA A 57 -0.95 16.76 19.93
C ALA A 57 -2.38 17.24 20.22
N ARG A 58 -2.59 18.55 20.45
CA ARG A 58 -3.92 19.13 20.64
C ARG A 58 -4.80 18.97 19.42
N LEU A 59 -4.27 19.18 18.21
CA LEU A 59 -5.01 18.96 16.98
C LEU A 59 -5.42 17.49 16.86
N LEU A 60 -4.49 16.55 16.99
CA LEU A 60 -4.74 15.11 16.88
C LEU A 60 -5.78 14.61 17.89
N LEU A 61 -5.81 15.19 19.09
CA LEU A 61 -6.78 14.87 20.14
C LEU A 61 -8.12 15.62 19.99
N SER A 62 -8.20 16.62 19.13
CA SER A 62 -9.46 17.32 18.85
C SER A 62 -10.41 16.42 18.02
N PRO A 63 -11.73 16.63 18.08
CA PRO A 63 -12.68 15.88 17.26
C PRO A 63 -12.36 15.94 15.77
N LEU A 64 -11.88 17.08 15.29
CA LEU A 64 -11.48 17.29 13.90
C LEU A 64 -10.22 16.49 13.55
N GLY A 65 -9.19 16.54 14.39
CA GLY A 65 -7.96 15.77 14.14
C GLY A 65 -8.15 14.27 14.26
N VAL A 66 -9.05 13.80 15.14
CA VAL A 66 -9.47 12.39 15.17
C VAL A 66 -10.14 12.00 13.84
N ALA A 67 -11.07 12.81 13.35
CA ALA A 67 -11.73 12.53 12.06
C ALA A 67 -10.73 12.46 10.90
N PHE A 68 -9.77 13.39 10.84
CA PHE A 68 -8.70 13.36 9.83
C PHE A 68 -7.77 12.16 9.98
N THR A 69 -7.40 11.80 11.22
CA THR A 69 -6.54 10.64 11.49
C THR A 69 -7.23 9.35 11.05
N VAL A 70 -8.52 9.20 11.37
CA VAL A 70 -9.33 8.06 10.93
C VAL A 70 -9.42 8.01 9.41
N LEU A 71 -9.62 9.16 8.75
CA LEU A 71 -9.65 9.24 7.29
C LEU A 71 -8.33 8.82 6.66
N LEU A 72 -7.20 9.39 7.12
CA LEU A 72 -5.86 9.03 6.65
C LEU A 72 -5.56 7.55 6.86
N LEU A 73 -5.85 7.03 8.04
CA LEU A 73 -5.64 5.62 8.36
C LEU A 73 -6.51 4.71 7.50
N SER A 74 -7.78 5.08 7.28
CA SER A 74 -8.69 4.31 6.43
C SER A 74 -8.22 4.26 4.98
N VAL A 75 -7.75 5.39 4.44
CA VAL A 75 -7.17 5.46 3.09
C VAL A 75 -5.90 4.62 3.01
N PHE A 76 -5.00 4.74 3.99
CA PHE A 76 -3.79 3.93 4.06
C PHE A 76 -4.08 2.43 4.09
N LEU A 77 -5.03 2.00 4.93
CA LEU A 77 -5.43 0.60 5.04
C LEU A 77 -6.11 0.10 3.76
N ALA A 78 -6.94 0.92 3.11
CA ALA A 78 -7.58 0.56 1.84
C ALA A 78 -6.54 0.33 0.74
N ILE A 79 -5.57 1.23 0.59
CA ILE A 79 -4.46 1.10 -0.37
C ILE A 79 -3.64 -0.16 -0.06
N SER A 80 -3.30 -0.38 1.21
CA SER A 80 -2.52 -1.55 1.64
C SER A 80 -3.26 -2.87 1.37
N ALA A 81 -4.58 -2.92 1.62
CA ALA A 81 -5.38 -4.11 1.36
C ALA A 81 -5.49 -4.40 -0.14
N MET A 82 -5.67 -3.36 -0.96
CA MET A 82 -5.67 -3.50 -2.42
C MET A 82 -4.32 -3.98 -2.95
N GLU A 83 -3.21 -3.47 -2.40
CA GLU A 83 -1.85 -3.91 -2.74
C GLU A 83 -1.67 -5.40 -2.42
N MET A 84 -2.04 -5.85 -1.22
CA MET A 84 -1.97 -7.26 -0.84
C MET A 84 -2.78 -8.13 -1.81
N GLY A 85 -3.99 -7.69 -2.18
CA GLY A 85 -4.82 -8.38 -3.19
C GLY A 85 -4.14 -8.46 -4.55
N ALA A 86 -3.54 -7.37 -5.03
CA ALA A 86 -2.85 -7.33 -6.31
C ALA A 86 -1.61 -8.24 -6.33
N LEU A 87 -0.80 -8.22 -5.27
CA LEU A 87 0.38 -9.09 -5.14
C LEU A 87 -0.02 -10.58 -5.11
N LEU A 88 -1.10 -10.92 -4.40
CA LEU A 88 -1.66 -12.27 -4.39
C LEU A 88 -2.12 -12.70 -5.79
N VAL A 89 -2.79 -11.82 -6.54
CA VAL A 89 -3.20 -12.10 -7.92
C VAL A 89 -1.99 -12.38 -8.81
N VAL A 90 -0.90 -11.60 -8.71
CA VAL A 90 0.33 -11.86 -9.48
C VAL A 90 0.91 -13.23 -9.15
N MET A 91 0.95 -13.60 -7.87
CA MET A 91 1.47 -14.91 -7.45
C MET A 91 0.59 -16.08 -7.87
N VAL A 92 -0.73 -15.92 -7.82
CA VAL A 92 -1.68 -16.93 -8.31
C VAL A 92 -1.56 -17.08 -9.82
N ALA A 93 -1.50 -15.97 -10.57
CA ALA A 93 -1.29 -16.01 -12.02
C ALA A 93 0.02 -16.71 -12.39
N ALA A 94 1.09 -16.45 -11.65
CA ALA A 94 2.37 -17.14 -11.77
C ALA A 94 2.29 -18.65 -11.46
N GLU A 95 1.37 -19.08 -10.59
CA GLU A 95 1.17 -20.51 -10.32
C GLU A 95 0.43 -21.21 -11.45
N TYR A 96 -0.60 -20.57 -12.04
CA TYR A 96 -1.37 -21.16 -13.14
C TYR A 96 -0.55 -21.24 -14.43
N SER A 97 0.30 -20.25 -14.73
CA SER A 97 1.17 -20.28 -15.92
C SER A 97 2.28 -21.35 -15.86
N LEU A 98 2.66 -21.80 -14.66
CA LEU A 98 3.62 -22.90 -14.45
C LEU A 98 3.01 -24.30 -14.53
N LYS A 99 1.67 -24.46 -14.52
CA LYS A 99 1.00 -25.76 -14.63
C LYS A 99 0.90 -26.27 -16.08
N CYS A 100 1.21 -25.44 -17.08
CA CYS A 100 1.29 -25.85 -18.49
C CYS A 100 2.70 -26.37 -18.84
N THR A 101 3.14 -27.46 -18.22
CA THR A 101 4.27 -28.24 -18.78
C THR A 101 3.76 -29.08 -19.95
N PRO A 102 4.26 -28.90 -21.19
CA PRO A 102 3.86 -29.71 -22.36
C PRO A 102 4.25 -31.19 -22.23
N ALA A 103 5.03 -31.55 -21.21
CA ALA A 103 5.58 -32.89 -20.98
C ALA A 103 4.54 -33.91 -20.44
N GLN A 104 3.28 -33.54 -20.21
CA GLN A 104 2.24 -34.49 -19.77
C GLN A 104 1.19 -34.82 -20.85
N VAL A 105 1.35 -34.32 -22.08
CA VAL A 105 0.51 -34.72 -23.23
C VAL A 105 1.27 -35.74 -24.09
N SER A 106 1.49 -36.95 -23.56
CA SER A 106 2.12 -38.04 -24.33
C SER A 106 1.49 -39.41 -24.02
N TRP A 107 0.22 -39.62 -24.37
CA TRP A 107 -0.42 -40.96 -24.30
C TRP A 107 -1.82 -41.03 -24.93
N TYR A 108 -2.06 -40.31 -26.03
CA TYR A 108 -3.09 -40.71 -27.00
C TYR A 108 -2.40 -40.93 -28.35
N SER A 109 -1.88 -42.14 -28.53
CA SER A 109 -1.48 -42.74 -29.81
C SER A 109 -1.82 -44.22 -29.73
#